data_AF-A0A2M7PV87-F1
#
_entry.id   AF-A0A2M7PV87-F1
#
_cell.length_a   1.000
_cell.length_b   1.000
_cell.length_c   1.000
_cell.angle_alpha   90.00
_cell.angle_beta   90.00
_cell.angle_gamma   90.00
#
_symmetry.space_group_name_H-M   'P 1'
#
loop_
_entity.id
_entity.type
_entity.pdbx_description
1 polymer ?
#
loop_
_entity_poly.entity_id
_entity_poly.type
_entity_poly.pdbx_seq_one_letter_code
_entity_poly.pdbx_strand_id
1 'polypeptide(L)'
;MKKMYFLLVGLLLTGFLNAQTLLSEDFSSGIMPPAGWTALPLTSGWDISSTALAGGSSPECKFEGFAYNGTCRLMSPYTNMTSVDTAVLMFKHFYKRSGSGLTIGLAIANGSTWVSVWEKTPNQDIGPEEISIMLTGDQISSSNFRFSFYLTGNMASVQDWYLDDVLMFAPSAFDCKLANILVPSVITGPVPVMGSVVNLGNTVIDEVNVTWVSYSGIERDSTFSGLNLSFLQTAEFSFDGMWISPSGQHNLKMFINSVNGQSDLDPANDTLVKPIEFQTIVLPRVPLFEEFTSSTCSPCASFNSSFVPWCTSHEDDITLVKYQMNWPGSGDPYYTAEGGTCRAFYGVS
;
A
#
# COMPACT_ATOMS: atom_id res chain seq x y z
N MET A 1 9.91 -5.11 -20.91
CA MET A 1 9.42 -5.27 -19.52
C MET A 1 9.92 -4.08 -18.70
N LYS A 2 9.13 -3.00 -18.63
CA LYS A 2 9.47 -1.84 -17.79
C LYS A 2 9.10 -2.19 -16.36
N LYS A 3 10.09 -2.29 -15.48
CA LYS A 3 9.87 -2.46 -14.04
C LYS A 3 9.28 -1.14 -13.54
N MET A 4 8.00 -1.17 -13.21
CA MET A 4 7.30 -0.06 -12.58
C MET A 4 7.68 -0.11 -11.10
N TYR A 5 8.62 0.74 -10.68
CA TYR A 5 8.95 0.92 -9.28
C TYR A 5 7.76 1.59 -8.61
N PHE A 6 7.16 0.92 -7.62
CA PHE A 6 6.17 1.51 -6.73
C PHE A 6 6.86 2.66 -5.98
N LEU A 7 6.41 3.89 -6.27
CA LEU A 7 6.75 5.07 -5.51
C LEU A 7 5.86 5.05 -4.26
N LEU A 8 6.37 4.53 -3.15
CA LEU A 8 5.73 4.71 -1.84
C LEU A 8 6.21 6.06 -1.30
N VAL A 9 5.56 7.15 -1.72
CA VAL A 9 5.77 8.49 -1.17
C VAL A 9 4.43 9.02 -0.71
N GLY A 10 4.38 9.39 0.57
CA GLY A 10 3.36 10.28 1.13
C GLY A 10 2.25 9.59 1.91
N LEU A 11 2.41 9.61 3.23
CA LEU A 11 1.40 9.67 4.32
C LEU A 11 1.72 8.67 5.46
N LEU A 12 2.82 8.91 6.19
CA LEU A 12 2.95 8.44 7.56
C LEU A 12 2.45 9.47 8.59
N LEU A 13 2.33 10.76 8.22
CA LEU A 13 1.83 11.80 9.13
C LEU A 13 0.36 11.65 9.57
N THR A 14 -0.47 10.84 8.89
CA THR A 14 -1.87 10.61 9.31
C THR A 14 -2.05 9.39 10.20
N GLY A 15 -0.98 8.65 10.52
CA GLY A 15 -1.06 7.41 11.29
C GLY A 15 -1.08 7.58 12.81
N PHE A 16 -0.63 8.73 13.34
CA PHE A 16 -0.28 8.89 14.75
C PHE A 16 -1.18 9.90 15.48
N LEU A 17 -2.49 9.86 15.25
CA LEU A 17 -3.42 10.89 15.76
C LEU A 17 -3.54 10.87 17.29
N ASN A 18 -3.31 9.71 17.91
CA ASN A 18 -3.33 9.54 19.36
C ASN A 18 -1.94 9.48 20.02
N ALA A 19 -0.87 9.70 19.26
CA ALA A 19 0.49 9.74 19.81
C ALA A 19 0.78 11.05 20.56
N GLN A 20 1.59 10.99 21.61
CA GLN A 20 2.00 12.20 22.34
C GLN A 20 3.13 12.91 21.57
N THR A 21 2.86 14.07 20.98
CA THR A 21 3.91 14.93 20.41
C THR A 21 4.82 15.45 21.52
N LEU A 22 6.13 15.22 21.36
CA LEU A 22 7.18 15.64 22.29
C LEU A 22 7.91 16.88 21.79
N LEU A 23 8.10 16.97 20.47
CA LEU A 23 8.68 18.12 19.79
C LEU A 23 8.22 18.14 18.33
N SER A 24 7.96 19.32 17.78
CA SER A 24 7.71 19.53 16.35
C SER A 24 8.38 20.82 15.88
N GLU A 25 8.99 20.79 14.70
CA GLU A 25 9.58 21.96 14.04
C GLU A 25 9.40 21.85 12.52
N ASP A 26 8.73 22.82 11.93
CA ASP A 26 8.46 22.93 10.49
C ASP A 26 9.16 24.14 9.84
N PHE A 27 9.98 24.87 10.62
CA PHE A 27 10.74 26.05 10.20
C PHE A 27 9.90 27.24 9.69
N SER A 28 8.56 27.17 9.79
CA SER A 28 7.62 28.17 9.29
C SER A 28 7.77 29.55 9.93
N SER A 29 8.40 29.63 11.10
CA SER A 29 8.71 30.90 11.78
C SER A 29 9.71 31.78 11.01
N GLY A 30 10.50 31.20 10.10
CA GLY A 30 11.53 31.91 9.35
C GLY A 30 12.73 32.36 10.19
N ILE A 31 12.94 31.80 11.38
CA ILE A 31 14.05 32.13 12.29
C ILE A 31 15.04 30.95 12.37
N MET A 32 16.34 31.22 12.26
CA MET A 32 17.40 30.24 12.43
C MET A 32 18.45 30.69 13.46
N PRO A 33 18.79 29.87 14.49
CA PRO A 33 18.11 28.64 14.85
C PRO A 33 16.65 28.90 15.30
N PRO A 34 15.73 27.94 15.14
CA PRO A 34 14.37 28.09 15.65
C PRO A 34 14.35 28.32 17.16
N ALA A 35 13.21 28.79 17.69
CA ALA A 35 13.10 29.13 19.10
C ALA A 35 13.48 27.94 20.01
N GLY A 36 14.46 28.17 20.90
CA GLY A 36 14.97 27.15 21.84
C GLY A 36 16.01 26.18 21.24
N TRP A 37 16.17 26.16 19.91
CA TRP A 37 17.24 25.42 19.26
C TRP A 37 18.56 26.17 19.35
N THR A 38 19.66 25.44 19.20
CA THR A 38 21.01 26.02 19.22
C THR A 38 21.85 25.47 18.07
N ALA A 39 22.63 26.33 17.43
CA ALA A 39 23.56 25.93 16.37
C ALA A 39 25.00 25.98 16.86
N LEU A 40 25.83 25.04 16.39
CA LEU A 40 27.28 25.07 16.56
C LEU A 40 27.97 24.85 15.21
N PRO A 41 29.02 25.61 14.85
CA PRO A 41 29.46 26.84 15.51
C PRO A 41 28.36 27.91 15.48
N LEU A 42 28.39 28.84 16.45
CA LEU A 42 27.26 29.74 16.76
C LEU A 42 26.80 30.65 15.61
N THR A 43 27.59 30.80 14.54
CA THR A 43 27.11 31.23 13.21
C THR A 43 28.11 30.89 12.09
N SER A 44 27.80 29.86 11.31
CA SER A 44 27.85 29.86 9.83
C SER A 44 27.29 28.52 9.31
N GLY A 45 26.55 28.58 8.20
CA GLY A 45 25.98 27.44 7.47
C GLY A 45 24.47 27.27 7.63
N TRP A 46 23.96 27.18 8.86
CA TRP A 46 22.51 27.04 9.12
C TRP A 46 21.75 28.34 8.83
N ASP A 47 20.74 28.26 7.96
CA ASP A 47 19.87 29.35 7.53
C ASP A 47 18.46 28.85 7.21
N ILE A 48 17.54 29.75 6.89
CA ILE A 48 16.22 29.45 6.33
C ILE A 48 16.24 29.57 4.81
N SER A 49 15.54 28.67 4.12
CA SER A 49 15.28 28.76 2.69
C SER A 49 13.80 28.91 2.39
N SER A 50 13.47 29.67 1.35
CA SER A 50 12.10 29.81 0.83
C SER A 50 11.73 28.70 -0.17
N THR A 51 12.56 27.68 -0.31
CA THR A 51 12.25 26.50 -1.13
C THR A 51 11.47 25.44 -0.34
N ALA A 52 11.17 24.31 -0.98
CA ALA A 52 10.57 23.13 -0.35
C ALA A 52 11.28 21.86 -0.86
N LEU A 53 12.62 21.91 -0.93
CA LEU A 53 13.45 20.88 -1.52
C LEU A 53 13.57 19.63 -0.64
N ALA A 54 13.41 19.74 0.68
CA ALA A 54 13.33 18.61 1.59
C ALA A 54 12.07 17.76 1.37
N GLY A 55 11.03 18.29 0.71
CA GLY A 55 9.76 17.60 0.43
C GLY A 55 8.62 17.93 1.40
N GLY A 56 8.79 18.95 2.25
CA GLY A 56 7.74 19.54 3.08
C GLY A 56 7.18 20.83 2.47
N SER A 57 7.01 21.87 3.30
CA SER A 57 6.44 23.16 2.91
C SER A 57 7.45 24.29 3.13
N SER A 58 7.47 25.28 2.23
CA SER A 58 8.30 26.47 2.44
C SER A 58 7.76 27.33 3.59
N PRO A 59 8.62 27.94 4.43
CA PRO A 59 10.09 27.86 4.40
C PRO A 59 10.67 26.63 5.13
N GLU A 60 11.88 26.20 4.74
CA GLU A 60 12.58 25.03 5.30
C GLU A 60 13.96 25.40 5.88
N CYS A 61 14.53 24.54 6.73
CA CYS A 61 15.92 24.68 7.17
C CYS A 61 16.88 24.36 6.03
N LYS A 62 17.96 25.14 5.91
CA LYS A 62 19.06 24.92 4.98
C LYS A 62 20.40 25.00 5.70
N PHE A 63 21.33 24.10 5.40
CA PHE A 63 22.74 24.27 5.69
C PHE A 63 23.51 24.55 4.40
N GLU A 64 24.15 25.71 4.30
CA GLU A 64 24.99 26.09 3.16
C GLU A 64 26.48 25.88 3.50
N GLY A 65 27.24 25.32 2.55
CA GLY A 65 28.66 25.05 2.74
C GLY A 65 29.51 26.33 2.92
N PHE A 66 30.53 26.25 3.78
CA PHE A 66 31.47 27.34 4.02
C PHE A 66 32.87 26.80 4.36
N ALA A 67 33.87 27.68 4.39
CA ALA A 67 35.26 27.32 4.67
C ALA A 67 35.45 26.93 6.16
N TYR A 68 35.20 25.66 6.48
CA TYR A 68 35.37 25.10 7.81
C TYR A 68 35.58 23.59 7.75
N ASN A 69 36.48 23.08 8.60
CA ASN A 69 36.70 21.65 8.77
C ASN A 69 36.47 21.31 10.25
N GLY A 70 35.47 20.49 10.52
CA GLY A 70 35.04 20.18 11.88
C GLY A 70 33.62 19.62 11.89
N THR A 71 32.91 19.83 13.00
CA THR A 71 31.51 19.39 13.15
C THR A 71 30.60 20.59 13.30
N CYS A 72 29.54 20.62 12.48
CA CYS A 72 28.44 21.57 12.63
C CYS A 72 27.20 20.83 13.16
N ARG A 73 26.42 21.46 14.02
CA ARG A 73 25.20 20.89 14.62
C ARG A 73 24.08 21.92 14.64
N LEU A 74 22.86 21.48 14.37
CA LEU A 74 21.61 22.14 14.76
C LEU A 74 20.98 21.25 15.83
N MET A 75 20.95 21.73 17.07
CA MET A 75 20.56 20.97 18.26
C MET A 75 19.20 21.41 18.75
N SER A 76 18.34 20.43 19.04
CA SER A 76 17.02 20.66 19.62
C SER A 76 17.12 21.30 21.02
N PRO A 77 16.03 21.92 21.52
CA PRO A 77 15.87 22.16 22.94
C PRO A 77 16.04 20.87 23.75
N TYR A 78 16.24 21.02 25.06
CA TYR A 78 16.14 19.89 25.98
C TYR A 78 14.68 19.46 26.14
N THR A 79 14.44 18.16 26.05
CA THR A 79 13.14 17.53 26.28
C THR A 79 13.26 16.59 27.47
N ASN A 80 12.28 16.67 28.38
CA ASN A 80 12.20 15.72 29.50
C ASN A 80 11.52 14.45 29.02
N MET A 81 12.27 13.35 29.02
CA MET A 81 11.84 12.04 28.52
C MET A 81 11.74 11.00 29.65
N THR A 82 11.75 11.42 30.91
CA THR A 82 11.75 10.50 32.08
C THR A 82 10.51 9.61 32.22
N SER A 83 9.42 9.93 31.53
CA SER A 83 8.18 9.13 31.49
C SER A 83 7.94 8.48 30.12
N VAL A 84 8.96 8.43 29.25
CA VAL A 84 8.84 7.97 27.87
C VAL A 84 9.85 6.84 27.63
N ASP A 85 9.36 5.64 27.40
CA ASP A 85 10.21 4.45 27.16
C ASP A 85 10.50 4.22 25.68
N THR A 86 9.66 4.77 24.79
CA THR A 86 9.83 4.72 23.33
C THR A 86 9.48 6.07 22.72
N ALA A 87 10.30 6.54 21.79
CA ALA A 87 10.03 7.72 20.99
C ALA A 87 10.41 7.48 19.53
N VAL A 88 9.70 8.11 18.62
CA VAL A 88 10.00 8.11 17.20
C VAL A 88 10.41 9.51 16.81
N LEU A 89 11.53 9.63 16.09
CA LEU A 89 11.99 10.89 15.50
C LEU A 89 11.94 10.77 13.99
N MET A 90 11.15 11.66 13.40
CA MET A 90 10.94 11.79 11.96
C MET A 90 11.43 13.15 11.47
N PHE A 91 11.95 13.16 10.24
CA PHE A 91 12.27 14.39 9.52
C PHE A 91 12.36 14.11 8.02
N LYS A 92 12.11 15.13 7.22
CA LYS A 92 12.37 15.12 5.78
C LYS A 92 13.69 15.80 5.49
N HIS A 93 14.40 15.34 4.45
CA HIS A 93 15.62 15.99 4.02
C HIS A 93 15.94 15.84 2.54
N PHE A 94 16.73 16.79 2.04
CA PHE A 94 17.39 16.71 0.74
C PHE A 94 18.84 17.21 0.87
N TYR A 95 19.81 16.38 0.54
CA TYR A 95 21.23 16.76 0.51
C TYR A 95 21.70 16.95 -0.92
N LYS A 96 22.27 18.13 -1.19
CA LYS A 96 22.86 18.48 -2.47
C LYS A 96 24.38 18.52 -2.38
N ARG A 97 25.04 17.73 -3.22
CA ARG A 97 26.48 17.47 -3.13
C ARG A 97 27.29 18.53 -3.88
N SER A 98 28.36 19.06 -3.25
CA SER A 98 29.42 19.82 -3.94
C SER A 98 30.81 19.17 -3.88
N GLY A 99 31.08 18.29 -2.91
CA GLY A 99 32.38 17.62 -2.74
C GLY A 99 32.27 16.19 -2.20
N SER A 100 33.31 15.65 -1.55
CA SER A 100 33.33 14.29 -1.00
C SER A 100 33.95 14.23 0.39
N GLY A 101 33.67 13.16 1.14
CA GLY A 101 34.33 12.87 2.42
C GLY A 101 33.71 13.55 3.64
N LEU A 102 32.54 14.18 3.48
CA LEU A 102 31.73 14.68 4.58
C LEU A 102 30.68 13.64 4.99
N THR A 103 30.35 13.60 6.28
CA THR A 103 29.23 12.82 6.83
C THR A 103 28.13 13.76 7.30
N ILE A 104 26.88 13.44 6.97
CA ILE A 104 25.67 14.04 7.54
C ILE A 104 25.02 13.03 8.47
N GLY A 105 24.31 13.48 9.49
CA GLY A 105 23.66 12.56 10.42
C GLY A 105 22.70 13.20 11.40
N LEU A 106 22.06 12.33 12.17
CA LEU A 106 21.27 12.63 13.35
C LEU A 106 21.93 11.95 14.54
N ALA A 107 22.15 12.71 15.61
CA ALA A 107 22.70 12.20 16.86
C ALA A 107 21.79 12.56 18.02
N ILE A 108 21.76 11.72 19.04
CA ILE A 108 21.10 11.97 20.32
C ILE A 108 22.12 12.24 21.40
N ALA A 109 21.73 13.00 22.42
CA ALA A 109 22.49 13.18 23.65
C ALA A 109 21.56 12.95 24.85
N ASN A 110 21.84 11.87 25.57
CA ASN A 110 21.29 11.61 26.89
C ASN A 110 22.32 12.07 27.94
N GLY A 111 22.48 13.40 28.09
CA GLY A 111 23.55 14.02 28.89
C GLY A 111 24.55 14.80 28.02
N SER A 112 25.85 14.57 28.20
CA SER A 112 26.90 15.37 27.52
C SER A 112 27.51 14.73 26.27
N THR A 113 27.28 13.42 26.04
CA THR A 113 27.90 12.68 24.93
C THR A 113 26.91 12.50 23.78
N TRP A 114 27.38 12.76 22.55
CA TRP A 114 26.60 12.55 21.33
C TRP A 114 26.78 11.13 20.79
N VAL A 115 25.68 10.46 20.48
CA VAL A 115 25.66 9.15 19.84
C VAL A 115 24.89 9.27 18.52
N SER A 116 25.50 8.85 17.41
CA SER A 116 24.85 8.81 16.10
C SER A 116 23.77 7.73 16.08
N VAL A 117 22.58 8.08 15.60
CA VAL A 117 21.45 7.16 15.39
C VAL A 117 21.08 7.03 13.92
N TRP A 118 21.58 7.93 13.08
CA TRP A 118 21.51 7.85 11.62
C TRP A 118 22.66 8.66 11.03
N GLU A 119 23.33 8.11 10.01
CA GLU A 119 24.39 8.81 9.30
C GLU A 119 24.51 8.35 7.86
N LYS A 120 25.00 9.26 7.00
CA LYS A 120 25.33 9.00 5.60
C LYS A 120 26.63 9.72 5.27
N THR A 121 27.47 9.08 4.45
CA THR A 121 28.58 9.74 3.75
C THR A 121 28.17 9.92 2.29
N PRO A 122 27.67 11.09 1.88
CA PRO A 122 27.07 11.24 0.55
C PRO A 122 28.08 11.07 -0.57
N ASN A 123 27.75 10.22 -1.55
CA ASN A 123 28.48 10.06 -2.81
C ASN A 123 27.70 10.59 -4.03
N GLN A 124 26.49 11.11 -3.81
CA GLN A 124 25.62 11.80 -4.76
C GLN A 124 24.60 12.63 -3.97
N ASP A 125 23.69 13.31 -4.65
CA ASP A 125 22.53 13.94 -4.00
C ASP A 125 21.67 12.87 -3.32
N ILE A 126 21.10 13.18 -2.16
CA ILE A 126 20.26 12.26 -1.37
C ILE A 126 18.91 12.92 -1.14
N GLY A 127 17.83 12.19 -1.44
CA GLY A 127 16.45 12.65 -1.25
C GLY A 127 15.87 13.42 -2.44
N PRO A 128 14.74 14.12 -2.26
CA PRO A 128 14.02 14.26 -0.98
C PRO A 128 13.54 12.91 -0.44
N GLU A 129 13.78 12.64 0.83
CA GLU A 129 13.30 11.44 1.53
C GLU A 129 12.91 11.75 2.98
N GLU A 130 12.06 10.91 3.55
CA GLU A 130 11.66 10.97 4.97
C GLU A 130 12.41 9.88 5.73
N ILE A 131 13.01 10.26 6.86
CA ILE A 131 13.72 9.37 7.76
C ILE A 131 12.87 9.19 9.02
N SER A 132 12.73 7.95 9.47
CA SER A 132 12.04 7.59 10.71
C SER A 132 12.96 6.73 11.58
N ILE A 133 13.20 7.16 12.81
CA ILE A 133 14.11 6.50 13.75
C ILE A 133 13.37 6.24 15.05
N MET A 134 13.28 4.97 15.43
CA MET A 134 12.79 4.56 16.74
C MET A 134 13.92 4.60 17.77
N LEU A 135 13.66 5.24 18.89
CA LEU A 135 14.52 5.36 20.05
C LEU A 135 13.86 4.66 21.23
N THR A 136 14.62 3.88 22.00
CA THR A 136 14.08 3.08 23.11
C THR A 136 14.98 3.09 24.35
N GLY A 137 14.36 2.91 25.52
CA GLY A 137 15.04 2.66 26.78
C GLY A 137 16.16 3.66 27.08
N ASP A 138 17.38 3.14 27.31
CA ASP A 138 18.56 3.93 27.72
C ASP A 138 18.94 5.05 26.73
N GLN A 139 18.48 5.00 25.47
CA GLN A 139 18.72 6.06 24.49
C GLN A 139 18.00 7.37 24.87
N ILE A 140 16.87 7.28 25.55
CA ILE A 140 15.96 8.42 25.78
C ILE A 140 15.60 8.64 27.24
N SER A 141 15.96 7.75 28.16
CA SER A 141 15.54 7.78 29.57
C SER A 141 16.18 8.91 30.42
N SER A 142 15.94 10.18 30.09
CA SER A 142 16.54 11.33 30.78
C SER A 142 15.75 12.62 30.71
N SER A 143 15.93 13.45 31.75
CA SER A 143 15.32 14.77 31.82
C SER A 143 15.97 15.80 30.91
N ASN A 144 17.18 15.51 30.40
CA ASN A 144 17.98 16.41 29.57
C ASN A 144 18.26 15.79 28.19
N PHE A 145 17.30 15.03 27.66
CA PHE A 145 17.42 14.49 26.31
C PHE A 145 17.43 15.64 25.29
N ARG A 146 18.22 15.50 24.24
CA ARG A 146 18.15 16.34 23.03
C ARG A 146 18.70 15.56 21.84
N PHE A 147 18.38 16.01 20.64
CA PHE A 147 18.98 15.49 19.42
C PHE A 147 19.64 16.62 18.62
N SER A 148 20.41 16.24 17.60
CA SER A 148 20.99 17.20 16.67
C SER A 148 21.11 16.63 15.28
N PHE A 149 20.76 17.43 14.29
CA PHE A 149 21.25 17.27 12.93
C PHE A 149 22.71 17.72 12.89
N TYR A 150 23.59 16.92 12.32
CA TYR A 150 25.01 17.24 12.28
C TYR A 150 25.64 16.96 10.93
N LEU A 151 26.70 17.71 10.65
CA LEU A 151 27.64 17.44 9.57
C LEU A 151 29.04 17.37 10.17
N THR A 152 29.89 16.47 9.69
CA THR A 152 31.29 16.41 10.12
C THR A 152 32.24 16.17 8.95
N GLY A 153 33.35 16.90 8.93
CA GLY A 153 34.33 16.93 7.83
C GLY A 153 34.51 18.33 7.25
N ASN A 154 34.80 18.41 5.95
CA ASN A 154 35.00 19.66 5.24
C ASN A 154 33.66 20.25 4.75
N MET A 155 33.17 21.31 5.40
CA MET A 155 31.90 21.96 5.06
C MET A 155 31.89 22.62 3.68
N ALA A 156 33.05 22.92 3.11
CA ALA A 156 33.14 23.42 1.73
C ALA A 156 32.73 22.35 0.68
N SER A 157 32.56 21.09 1.11
CA SER A 157 32.06 19.97 0.29
C SER A 157 30.54 19.80 0.34
N VAL A 158 29.83 20.70 1.04
CA VAL A 158 28.37 20.79 1.05
C VAL A 158 27.96 21.86 0.04
N GLN A 159 27.00 21.55 -0.84
CA GLN A 159 26.31 22.63 -1.56
C GLN A 159 25.24 23.16 -0.63
N ASP A 160 24.24 22.32 -0.36
CA ASP A 160 23.12 22.62 0.52
C ASP A 160 22.65 21.31 1.20
N TRP A 161 22.18 21.40 2.44
CA TRP A 161 21.40 20.33 3.08
C TRP A 161 20.11 20.91 3.64
N TYR A 162 18.99 20.46 3.11
CA TYR A 162 17.66 20.91 3.48
C TYR A 162 17.04 19.93 4.47
N LEU A 163 16.35 20.46 5.47
CA LEU A 163 15.63 19.74 6.51
C LEU A 163 14.25 20.36 6.70
N ASP A 164 13.23 19.53 6.88
CA ASP A 164 11.86 19.99 7.11
C ASP A 164 11.03 18.95 7.87
N ASP A 165 9.86 19.35 8.35
CA ASP A 165 8.87 18.49 9.02
C ASP A 165 9.49 17.61 10.13
N VAL A 166 10.24 18.21 11.04
CA VAL A 166 10.84 17.49 12.17
C VAL A 166 9.77 17.21 13.21
N LEU A 167 9.58 15.93 13.54
CA LEU A 167 8.60 15.49 14.52
C LEU A 167 9.23 14.45 15.45
N MET A 168 9.08 14.64 16.75
CA MET A 168 9.36 13.63 17.75
C MET A 168 8.11 13.37 18.58
N PHE A 169 7.72 12.12 18.71
CA PHE A 169 6.52 11.72 19.45
C PHE A 169 6.73 10.39 20.16
N ALA A 170 5.92 10.15 21.20
CA ALA A 170 5.83 8.84 21.85
C ALA A 170 4.64 8.07 21.22
N PRO A 171 4.90 6.96 20.50
CA PRO A 171 3.82 6.13 19.94
C PRO A 171 3.02 5.44 21.06
N SER A 172 1.76 5.16 20.78
CA SER A 172 0.89 4.34 21.64
C SER A 172 1.44 2.93 21.83
N ALA A 173 1.01 2.23 22.88
CA ALA A 173 1.45 0.86 23.12
C ALA A 173 0.97 -0.10 22.02
N PHE A 174 -0.34 -0.25 21.88
CA PHE A 174 -1.00 -0.99 20.80
C PHE A 174 -1.59 0.01 19.80
N ASP A 175 -1.04 0.04 18.59
CA ASP A 175 -1.55 0.84 17.48
C ASP A 175 -1.20 0.12 16.18
N CYS A 176 -2.23 -0.45 15.57
CA CYS A 176 -2.17 -1.20 14.35
C CYS A 176 -3.06 -0.53 13.32
N LYS A 177 -2.45 0.05 12.29
CA LYS A 177 -3.21 0.65 11.21
C LYS A 177 -3.58 -0.38 10.17
N LEU A 178 -4.83 -0.37 9.72
CA LEU A 178 -5.21 -1.05 8.49
C LEU A 178 -4.63 -0.27 7.29
N ALA A 179 -3.60 -0.83 6.66
CA ALA A 179 -2.79 -0.14 5.66
C ALA A 179 -3.45 -0.18 4.28
N ASN A 180 -3.92 -1.35 3.84
CA ASN A 180 -4.51 -1.52 2.50
C ASN A 180 -5.62 -2.58 2.47
N ILE A 181 -6.53 -2.40 1.51
CA ILE A 181 -7.38 -3.47 0.96
C ILE A 181 -6.77 -3.89 -0.39
N LEU A 182 -6.30 -5.13 -0.46
CA LEU A 182 -5.54 -5.66 -1.60
C LEU A 182 -6.42 -6.26 -2.71
N VAL A 183 -7.74 -6.34 -2.50
CA VAL A 183 -8.69 -6.71 -3.56
C VAL A 183 -8.63 -5.67 -4.69
N PRO A 184 -8.50 -6.06 -5.98
CA PRO A 184 -8.47 -5.11 -7.09
C PRO A 184 -9.73 -4.23 -7.14
N SER A 185 -9.58 -2.96 -7.52
CA SER A 185 -10.72 -2.04 -7.64
C SER A 185 -11.68 -2.38 -8.78
N VAL A 186 -11.25 -3.24 -9.71
CA VAL A 186 -12.07 -3.78 -10.80
C VAL A 186 -11.86 -5.28 -10.87
N ILE A 187 -12.95 -6.04 -10.88
CA ILE A 187 -12.94 -7.50 -10.94
C ILE A 187 -13.94 -7.99 -12.00
N THR A 188 -13.73 -9.20 -12.51
CA THR A 188 -14.61 -9.87 -13.49
C THR A 188 -15.09 -11.24 -13.01
N GLY A 189 -14.75 -11.60 -11.77
CA GLY A 189 -15.10 -12.85 -11.10
C GLY A 189 -14.72 -12.78 -9.62
N PRO A 190 -15.01 -13.85 -8.84
CA PRO A 190 -14.64 -13.93 -7.42
C PRO A 190 -13.13 -13.71 -7.19
N VAL A 191 -12.77 -12.94 -6.17
CA VAL A 191 -11.36 -12.68 -5.78
C VAL A 191 -11.17 -12.91 -4.29
N PRO A 192 -10.04 -13.47 -3.81
CA PRO A 192 -9.75 -13.60 -2.39
C PRO A 192 -9.79 -12.25 -1.66
N VAL A 193 -10.35 -12.22 -0.45
CA VAL A 193 -10.35 -11.02 0.39
C VAL A 193 -9.00 -10.93 1.09
N MET A 194 -8.20 -9.95 0.70
CA MET A 194 -6.85 -9.72 1.23
C MET A 194 -6.68 -8.26 1.66
N GLY A 195 -5.81 -8.05 2.64
CA GLY A 195 -5.45 -6.73 3.14
C GLY A 195 -4.04 -6.71 3.72
N SER A 196 -3.64 -5.55 4.24
CA SER A 196 -2.40 -5.42 5.00
C SER A 196 -2.57 -4.50 6.20
N VAL A 197 -1.80 -4.78 7.25
CA VAL A 197 -1.70 -3.97 8.46
C VAL A 197 -0.26 -3.49 8.67
N VAL A 198 -0.08 -2.38 9.37
CA VAL A 198 1.23 -1.87 9.81
C VAL A 198 1.20 -1.57 11.30
N ASN A 199 2.27 -1.94 12.00
CA ASN A 199 2.43 -1.57 13.41
C ASN A 199 2.91 -0.12 13.53
N LEU A 200 2.10 0.75 14.14
CA LEU A 200 2.45 2.13 14.47
C LEU A 200 2.73 2.32 15.98
N GLY A 201 2.46 1.30 16.79
CA GLY A 201 2.74 1.29 18.22
C GLY A 201 4.17 0.89 18.58
N ASN A 202 4.46 0.93 19.87
CA ASN A 202 5.75 0.47 20.43
C ASN A 202 5.74 -0.99 20.92
N THR A 203 4.60 -1.67 20.87
CA THR A 203 4.48 -3.08 21.22
C THR A 203 4.52 -3.94 19.96
N VAL A 204 5.27 -5.05 19.97
CA VAL A 204 5.28 -6.02 18.87
C VAL A 204 3.88 -6.60 18.68
N ILE A 205 3.39 -6.61 17.45
CA ILE A 205 2.09 -7.20 17.09
C ILE A 205 2.34 -8.63 16.61
N ASP A 206 1.93 -9.60 17.43
CA ASP A 206 1.96 -11.02 17.08
C ASP A 206 0.65 -11.50 16.49
N GLU A 207 -0.46 -10.82 16.81
CA GLU A 207 -1.78 -11.19 16.36
C GLU A 207 -2.68 -9.98 16.09
N VAL A 208 -3.50 -10.07 15.05
CA VAL A 208 -4.56 -9.10 14.77
C VAL A 208 -5.85 -9.84 14.38
N ASN A 209 -6.98 -9.40 14.92
CA ASN A 209 -8.31 -9.84 14.48
C ASN A 209 -8.93 -8.75 13.59
N VAL A 210 -9.32 -9.12 12.37
CA VAL A 210 -9.88 -8.19 11.37
C VAL A 210 -11.24 -8.71 10.90
N THR A 211 -12.22 -7.81 10.80
CA THR A 211 -13.50 -8.06 10.14
C THR A 211 -13.51 -7.43 8.76
N TRP A 212 -14.10 -8.11 7.79
CA TRP A 212 -14.57 -7.51 6.54
C TRP A 212 -16.08 -7.63 6.39
N VAL A 213 -16.68 -6.67 5.70
CA VAL A 213 -18.12 -6.58 5.47
C VAL A 213 -18.41 -6.77 3.98
N SER A 214 -19.25 -7.74 3.65
CA SER A 214 -19.68 -8.00 2.27
C SER A 214 -20.59 -6.89 1.71
N TYR A 215 -20.82 -6.90 0.40
CA TYR A 215 -21.78 -5.99 -0.24
C TYR A 215 -23.20 -6.08 0.34
N SER A 216 -23.56 -7.21 0.95
CA SER A 216 -24.87 -7.45 1.57
C SER A 216 -24.87 -7.17 3.08
N GLY A 217 -23.80 -6.58 3.62
CA GLY A 217 -23.67 -6.27 5.05
C GLY A 217 -23.32 -7.47 5.94
N ILE A 218 -22.89 -8.61 5.37
CA ILE A 218 -22.49 -9.77 6.16
C ILE A 218 -21.06 -9.56 6.63
N GLU A 219 -20.86 -9.63 7.94
CA GLU A 219 -19.55 -9.53 8.57
C GLU A 219 -18.88 -10.90 8.67
N ARG A 220 -17.58 -10.95 8.42
CA ARG A 220 -16.73 -12.12 8.67
C ARG A 220 -15.41 -11.66 9.26
N ASP A 221 -15.04 -12.26 10.38
CA ASP A 221 -13.79 -12.00 11.06
C ASP A 221 -12.82 -13.18 10.94
N SER A 222 -11.55 -12.89 11.15
CA SER A 222 -10.49 -13.90 11.26
C SER A 222 -9.36 -13.32 12.10
N THR A 223 -8.67 -14.22 12.80
CA THR A 223 -7.52 -13.90 13.62
C THR A 223 -6.25 -14.35 12.90
N PHE A 224 -5.35 -13.42 12.65
CA PHE A 224 -4.06 -13.65 11.99
C PHE A 224 -2.96 -13.59 13.04
N SER A 225 -2.39 -14.73 13.42
CA SER A 225 -1.37 -14.85 14.45
C SER A 225 0.02 -15.17 13.87
N GLY A 226 1.08 -15.01 14.67
CA GLY A 226 2.46 -15.26 14.25
C GLY A 226 3.06 -14.15 13.38
N LEU A 227 2.51 -12.94 13.48
CA LEU A 227 2.90 -11.81 12.64
C LEU A 227 4.27 -11.22 13.01
N ASN A 228 4.60 -11.15 14.31
CA ASN A 228 5.84 -10.59 14.87
C ASN A 228 6.24 -9.24 14.24
N LEU A 229 5.28 -8.32 14.14
CA LEU A 229 5.49 -7.01 13.54
C LEU A 229 6.07 -6.06 14.58
N SER A 230 7.33 -5.70 14.39
CA SER A 230 7.94 -4.54 15.04
C SER A 230 7.40 -3.25 14.42
N PHE A 231 7.73 -2.10 15.03
CA PHE A 231 7.33 -0.79 14.54
C PHE A 231 7.63 -0.57 13.05
N LEU A 232 6.67 0.03 12.34
CA LEU A 232 6.64 0.26 10.89
C LEU A 232 6.76 -0.99 10.02
N GLN A 233 6.73 -2.20 10.61
CA GLN A 233 6.63 -3.42 9.83
C GLN A 233 5.18 -3.67 9.41
N THR A 234 5.04 -4.19 8.19
CA THR A 234 3.77 -4.49 7.56
C THR A 234 3.63 -5.99 7.38
N ALA A 235 2.43 -6.53 7.62
CA ALA A 235 2.04 -7.86 7.16
C ALA A 235 0.87 -7.76 6.19
N GLU A 236 0.89 -8.61 5.17
CA GLU A 236 -0.30 -8.93 4.38
C GLU A 236 -1.01 -10.12 5.01
N PHE A 237 -2.33 -10.15 4.89
CA PHE A 237 -3.17 -11.26 5.33
C PHE A 237 -4.21 -11.61 4.26
N SER A 238 -4.66 -12.86 4.27
CA SER A 238 -5.70 -13.37 3.38
C SER A 238 -6.75 -14.09 4.20
N PHE A 239 -8.01 -13.71 4.02
CA PHE A 239 -9.12 -14.50 4.54
C PHE A 239 -9.30 -15.76 3.67
N ASP A 240 -9.91 -16.80 4.25
CA ASP A 240 -10.43 -17.95 3.49
C ASP A 240 -11.67 -17.59 2.64
N GLY A 241 -12.15 -16.34 2.76
CA GLY A 241 -13.30 -15.81 2.05
C GLY A 241 -12.96 -15.17 0.71
N MET A 242 -13.90 -15.26 -0.23
CA MET A 242 -13.87 -14.56 -1.51
C MET A 242 -14.81 -13.35 -1.48
N TRP A 243 -14.39 -12.25 -2.11
CA TRP A 243 -15.28 -11.17 -2.49
C TRP A 243 -16.09 -11.59 -3.70
N ILE A 244 -17.42 -11.61 -3.52
CA ILE A 244 -18.41 -11.93 -4.55
C ILE A 244 -19.48 -10.88 -4.42
N SER A 245 -19.80 -10.17 -5.50
CA SER A 245 -20.85 -9.16 -5.54
C SER A 245 -21.62 -9.21 -6.86
N PRO A 246 -22.84 -8.64 -6.93
CA PRO A 246 -23.49 -8.34 -8.19
C PRO A 246 -22.63 -7.42 -9.07
N SER A 247 -23.01 -7.31 -10.34
CA SER A 247 -22.41 -6.36 -11.28
C SER A 247 -22.60 -4.91 -10.84
N GLY A 248 -21.58 -4.09 -11.03
CA GLY A 248 -21.55 -2.70 -10.59
C GLY A 248 -20.64 -2.46 -9.37
N GLN A 249 -20.72 -1.25 -8.82
CA GLN A 249 -19.85 -0.82 -7.72
C GLN A 249 -20.42 -1.18 -6.35
N HIS A 250 -19.59 -1.80 -5.52
CA HIS A 250 -19.90 -2.12 -4.12
C HIS A 250 -18.71 -1.82 -3.20
N ASN A 251 -18.99 -1.38 -1.98
CA ASN A 251 -17.95 -1.07 -0.99
C ASN A 251 -17.57 -2.31 -0.19
N LEU A 252 -16.28 -2.68 -0.21
CA LEU A 252 -15.67 -3.59 0.74
C LEU A 252 -15.15 -2.76 1.92
N LYS A 253 -15.74 -2.94 3.09
CA LYS A 253 -15.25 -2.37 4.34
C LYS A 253 -14.42 -3.41 5.09
N MET A 254 -13.32 -2.97 5.67
CA MET A 254 -12.52 -3.74 6.62
C MET A 254 -12.28 -2.91 7.87
N PHE A 255 -12.22 -3.56 9.03
CA PHE A 255 -11.83 -2.92 10.28
C PHE A 255 -11.15 -3.89 11.25
N ILE A 256 -10.22 -3.37 12.04
CA ILE A 256 -9.53 -4.12 13.10
C ILE A 256 -10.45 -4.21 14.32
N ASN A 257 -10.55 -5.40 14.92
CA ASN A 257 -11.32 -5.63 16.14
C ASN A 257 -10.44 -5.64 17.39
N SER A 258 -9.23 -6.20 17.27
CA SER A 258 -8.27 -6.30 18.37
C SER A 258 -6.84 -6.51 17.87
N VAL A 259 -5.89 -6.03 18.65
CA VAL A 259 -4.44 -6.20 18.47
C VAL A 259 -3.89 -6.95 19.68
N ASN A 260 -3.26 -8.11 19.47
CA ASN A 260 -2.81 -9.01 20.54
C ASN A 260 -3.91 -9.31 21.59
N GLY A 261 -5.17 -9.43 21.15
CA GLY A 261 -6.32 -9.65 22.02
C GLY A 261 -6.72 -8.46 22.91
N GLN A 262 -6.15 -7.27 22.69
CA GLN A 262 -6.50 -6.01 23.36
C GLN A 262 -7.13 -5.01 22.37
N SER A 263 -7.72 -3.94 22.89
CA SER A 263 -8.19 -2.83 22.06
C SER A 263 -7.01 -2.12 21.41
N ASP A 264 -7.17 -1.72 20.15
CA ASP A 264 -6.31 -0.70 19.54
C ASP A 264 -6.48 0.64 20.27
N LEU A 265 -5.39 1.39 20.45
CA LEU A 265 -5.37 2.69 21.13
C LEU A 265 -5.49 3.88 20.19
N ASP A 266 -5.42 3.67 18.87
CA ASP A 266 -5.74 4.67 17.84
C ASP A 266 -6.84 4.18 16.88
N PRO A 267 -8.11 4.13 17.33
CA PRO A 267 -9.20 3.59 16.53
C PRO A 267 -9.54 4.42 15.28
N ALA A 268 -8.93 5.60 15.10
CA ALA A 268 -9.15 6.43 13.93
C ALA A 268 -8.54 5.82 12.66
N ASN A 269 -7.57 4.90 12.80
CA ASN A 269 -6.85 4.29 11.69
C ASN A 269 -7.20 2.80 11.43
N ASP A 270 -8.16 2.25 12.21
CA ASP A 270 -8.56 0.83 12.17
C ASP A 270 -9.39 0.45 10.92
N THR A 271 -10.05 1.41 10.27
CA THR A 271 -11.07 1.15 9.25
C THR A 271 -10.67 1.63 7.87
N LEU A 272 -10.82 0.77 6.86
CA LEU A 272 -10.75 1.12 5.44
C LEU A 272 -12.04 0.75 4.71
N VAL A 273 -12.38 1.55 3.70
CA VAL A 273 -13.45 1.26 2.74
C VAL A 273 -12.88 1.41 1.34
N LYS A 274 -13.04 0.36 0.52
CA LYS A 274 -12.63 0.37 -0.89
C LYS A 274 -13.82 0.08 -1.80
N PRO A 275 -14.15 0.97 -2.75
CA PRO A 275 -15.11 0.64 -3.80
C PRO A 275 -14.50 -0.37 -4.77
N ILE A 276 -15.24 -1.43 -5.05
CA ILE A 276 -14.89 -2.48 -6.01
C ILE A 276 -15.96 -2.51 -7.09
N GLU A 277 -15.52 -2.38 -8.35
CA GLU A 277 -16.36 -2.50 -9.54
C GLU A 277 -16.35 -3.95 -10.05
N PHE A 278 -17.51 -4.61 -10.05
CA PHE A 278 -17.66 -5.88 -10.74
C PHE A 278 -18.12 -5.64 -12.19
N GLN A 279 -17.24 -5.90 -13.16
CA GLN A 279 -17.55 -5.81 -14.58
C GLN A 279 -18.00 -7.16 -15.12
N THR A 280 -19.22 -7.19 -15.65
CA THR A 280 -19.69 -8.35 -16.40
C THR A 280 -19.02 -8.36 -17.77
N ILE A 281 -18.20 -9.37 -18.04
CA ILE A 281 -17.77 -9.66 -19.42
C ILE A 281 -18.97 -10.32 -20.11
N VAL A 282 -19.58 -9.61 -21.06
CA VAL A 282 -20.53 -10.22 -21.98
C VAL A 282 -19.72 -11.04 -22.97
N LEU A 283 -19.63 -12.36 -22.76
CA LEU A 283 -19.12 -13.25 -23.80
C LEU A 283 -20.14 -13.25 -24.95
N PRO A 284 -19.72 -13.02 -26.21
CA PRO A 284 -20.61 -13.18 -27.35
C PRO A 284 -21.12 -14.63 -27.38
N ARG A 285 -22.44 -14.79 -27.46
CA ARG A 285 -23.09 -16.10 -27.62
C ARG A 285 -23.46 -16.27 -29.08
N VAL A 286 -23.03 -17.37 -29.70
CA VAL A 286 -23.50 -17.77 -31.04
C VAL A 286 -24.74 -18.66 -30.90
N PRO A 287 -25.78 -18.49 -31.72
CA PRO A 287 -26.93 -19.40 -31.75
C PRO A 287 -26.51 -20.84 -32.13
N LEU A 288 -27.02 -21.83 -31.40
CA LEU A 288 -26.89 -23.25 -31.73
C LEU A 288 -28.13 -23.71 -32.51
N PHE A 289 -27.90 -24.31 -33.67
CA PHE A 289 -28.91 -25.04 -34.44
C PHE A 289 -28.66 -26.54 -34.26
N GLU A 290 -29.70 -27.26 -33.84
CA GLU A 290 -29.70 -28.73 -33.82
C GLU A 290 -30.66 -29.23 -34.90
N GLU A 291 -30.13 -29.99 -35.85
CA GLU A 291 -30.86 -30.44 -37.03
C GLU A 291 -31.07 -31.96 -36.98
N PHE A 292 -32.32 -32.41 -37.06
CA PHE A 292 -32.69 -33.82 -37.02
C PHE A 292 -33.11 -34.27 -38.43
N THR A 293 -32.25 -35.02 -39.12
CA THR A 293 -32.48 -35.41 -40.52
C THR A 293 -32.23 -36.87 -40.77
N SER A 294 -32.65 -37.36 -41.93
CA SER A 294 -32.36 -38.72 -42.37
C SER A 294 -32.24 -38.82 -43.88
N SER A 295 -31.35 -39.69 -44.36
CA SER A 295 -31.15 -39.97 -45.79
C SER A 295 -32.41 -40.49 -46.51
N THR A 296 -33.38 -41.00 -45.76
CA THR A 296 -34.66 -41.50 -46.28
C THR A 296 -35.79 -40.47 -46.19
N CYS A 297 -35.51 -39.26 -45.69
CA CYS A 297 -36.49 -38.17 -45.53
C CYS A 297 -36.48 -37.21 -46.73
N SER A 298 -37.41 -37.37 -47.67
CA SER A 298 -37.50 -36.48 -48.86
C SER A 298 -37.69 -34.99 -48.51
N PRO A 299 -38.55 -34.60 -47.54
CA PRO A 299 -38.64 -33.19 -47.13
C PRO A 299 -37.33 -32.65 -46.53
N CYS A 300 -36.58 -33.48 -45.80
CA CYS A 300 -35.30 -33.10 -45.23
C CYS A 300 -34.26 -32.85 -46.33
N ALA A 301 -34.25 -33.65 -47.40
CA ALA A 301 -33.40 -33.42 -48.56
C ALA A 301 -33.73 -32.08 -49.25
N SER A 302 -35.02 -31.75 -49.41
CA SER A 302 -35.45 -30.46 -49.96
C SER A 302 -35.03 -29.28 -49.10
N PHE A 303 -35.19 -29.34 -47.77
CA PHE A 303 -34.75 -28.27 -46.87
C PHE A 303 -33.22 -28.10 -46.85
N ASN A 304 -32.47 -29.20 -46.84
CA ASN A 304 -31.00 -29.16 -46.85
C ASN A 304 -30.43 -28.44 -48.08
N SER A 305 -31.13 -28.46 -49.22
CA SER A 305 -30.68 -27.79 -50.44
C SER A 305 -30.51 -26.27 -50.29
N SER A 306 -31.20 -25.64 -49.34
CA SER A 306 -31.05 -24.21 -49.02
C SER A 306 -30.42 -23.95 -47.65
N PHE A 307 -30.71 -24.79 -46.65
CA PHE A 307 -30.23 -24.59 -45.28
C PHE A 307 -28.71 -24.81 -45.15
N VAL A 308 -28.15 -25.83 -45.80
CA VAL A 308 -26.71 -26.11 -45.71
C VAL A 308 -25.87 -24.97 -46.31
N PRO A 309 -26.17 -24.46 -47.54
CA PRO A 309 -25.48 -23.27 -48.05
C PRO A 309 -25.60 -22.03 -47.15
N TRP A 310 -26.75 -21.83 -46.51
CA TRP A 310 -26.94 -20.73 -45.56
C TRP A 310 -26.06 -20.91 -44.32
N CYS A 311 -25.96 -22.11 -43.76
CA CYS A 311 -25.06 -22.38 -42.64
C CYS A 311 -23.60 -22.13 -43.00
N THR A 312 -23.17 -22.54 -44.20
CA THR A 312 -21.80 -22.30 -44.69
C THR A 312 -21.50 -20.80 -44.84
N SER A 313 -22.47 -19.98 -45.23
CA SER A 313 -22.27 -18.53 -45.31
C SER A 313 -22.33 -17.80 -43.95
N HIS A 314 -22.62 -18.52 -42.87
CA HIS A 314 -22.75 -17.99 -41.50
C HIS A 314 -21.90 -18.82 -40.51
N GLU A 315 -20.83 -19.47 -40.99
CA GLU A 315 -20.03 -20.41 -40.18
C GLU A 315 -19.39 -19.75 -38.95
N ASP A 316 -19.12 -18.44 -39.00
CA ASP A 316 -18.61 -17.65 -37.88
C ASP A 316 -19.71 -17.17 -36.91
N ASP A 317 -20.98 -17.20 -37.34
CA ASP A 317 -22.11 -16.63 -36.61
C ASP A 317 -22.95 -17.67 -35.87
N ILE A 318 -22.82 -18.96 -36.21
CA ILE A 318 -23.65 -20.05 -35.67
C ILE A 318 -22.82 -21.26 -35.25
N THR A 319 -23.42 -22.13 -34.42
CA THR A 319 -22.97 -23.51 -34.26
C THR A 319 -24.04 -24.44 -34.80
N LEU A 320 -23.66 -25.45 -35.60
CA LEU A 320 -24.60 -26.44 -36.14
C LEU A 320 -24.21 -27.85 -35.68
N VAL A 321 -25.18 -28.58 -35.12
CA VAL A 321 -25.06 -30.00 -34.81
C VAL A 321 -26.14 -30.75 -35.60
N LYS A 322 -25.74 -31.72 -36.41
CA LYS A 322 -26.66 -32.56 -37.19
C LYS A 322 -26.74 -33.95 -36.59
N TYR A 323 -27.94 -34.37 -36.25
CA TYR A 323 -28.21 -35.72 -35.79
C TYR A 323 -28.94 -36.50 -36.89
N GLN A 324 -28.33 -37.61 -37.31
CA GLN A 324 -28.96 -38.50 -38.27
C GLN A 324 -29.94 -39.44 -37.59
N MET A 325 -31.12 -39.59 -38.19
CA MET A 325 -32.30 -40.19 -37.58
C MET A 325 -32.67 -41.52 -38.22
N ASN A 326 -33.08 -42.48 -37.39
CA ASN A 326 -33.49 -43.80 -37.84
C ASN A 326 -34.91 -43.84 -38.46
N TRP A 327 -35.44 -42.68 -38.90
CA TRP A 327 -36.72 -42.55 -39.59
C TRP A 327 -36.69 -41.37 -40.59
N PRO A 328 -37.62 -41.29 -41.56
CA PRO A 328 -38.65 -42.28 -41.93
C PRO A 328 -38.07 -43.49 -42.69
N GLY A 329 -38.89 -44.47 -43.08
CA GLY A 329 -38.43 -45.62 -43.87
C GLY A 329 -37.40 -46.49 -43.13
N SER A 330 -36.34 -46.91 -43.83
CA SER A 330 -35.25 -47.70 -43.22
C SER A 330 -34.33 -46.90 -42.29
N GLY A 331 -34.53 -45.57 -42.21
CA GLY A 331 -33.68 -44.66 -41.44
C GLY A 331 -32.33 -44.37 -42.11
N ASP A 332 -31.58 -43.47 -41.49
CA ASP A 332 -30.24 -43.10 -41.91
C ASP A 332 -29.19 -44.11 -41.40
N PRO A 333 -28.28 -44.60 -42.25
CA PRO A 333 -27.23 -45.54 -41.84
C PRO A 333 -26.22 -44.94 -40.83
N TYR A 334 -26.17 -43.61 -40.71
CA TYR A 334 -25.33 -42.90 -39.75
C TYR A 334 -26.05 -42.54 -38.44
N TYR A 335 -27.23 -43.11 -38.19
CA TYR A 335 -27.93 -42.94 -36.92
C TYR A 335 -27.05 -43.36 -35.73
N THR A 336 -27.11 -42.57 -34.66
CA THR A 336 -26.47 -42.90 -33.37
C THR A 336 -27.47 -42.83 -32.22
N ALA A 337 -27.16 -43.56 -31.14
CA ALA A 337 -28.01 -43.60 -29.95
C ALA A 337 -28.09 -42.23 -29.23
N GLU A 338 -27.04 -41.43 -29.33
CA GLU A 338 -26.99 -40.05 -28.82
C GLU A 338 -28.04 -39.18 -29.53
N GLY A 339 -28.13 -39.26 -30.86
CA GLY A 339 -29.16 -38.55 -31.62
C GLY A 339 -30.58 -38.97 -31.22
N GLY A 340 -30.79 -40.25 -30.93
CA GLY A 340 -32.06 -40.75 -30.38
C GLY A 340 -32.42 -40.16 -29.02
N THR A 341 -31.42 -39.97 -28.16
CA THR A 341 -31.60 -39.35 -26.83
C THR A 341 -31.97 -37.88 -26.96
N CYS A 342 -31.27 -37.12 -27.81
CA CYS A 342 -31.57 -35.71 -28.06
C CYS A 342 -32.96 -35.53 -28.67
N ARG A 343 -33.34 -36.39 -29.63
CA ARG A 343 -34.69 -36.39 -30.20
C ARG A 343 -35.75 -36.59 -29.11
N ALA A 344 -35.58 -37.60 -28.26
CA ALA A 344 -36.55 -37.90 -27.21
C ALA A 344 -36.70 -36.73 -26.23
N PHE A 345 -35.59 -36.06 -25.90
CA PHE A 345 -35.58 -34.87 -25.07
C PHE A 345 -36.39 -33.71 -25.69
N TYR A 346 -36.23 -33.45 -26.98
CA TYR A 346 -36.91 -32.36 -27.68
C TYR A 346 -38.28 -32.71 -28.28
N GLY A 347 -38.70 -33.98 -28.22
CA GLY A 347 -39.99 -34.43 -28.76
C GLY A 347 -40.09 -34.37 -30.29
N VAL A 348 -38.97 -34.50 -31.02
CA VAL A 348 -38.96 -34.42 -32.49
C VAL A 348 -39.53 -35.71 -33.11
N SER A 349 -40.47 -35.60 -34.06
CA SER A 349 -41.19 -36.74 -34.66
C SER A 349 -41.18 -36.75 -36.18
#